data_AF-A0A132T5A7-F1
#
_entry.id   AF-A0A132T5A7-F1
#
_cell.length_a   1.000
_cell.length_b   1.000
_cell.length_c   1.000
_cell.angle_alpha   90.00
_cell.angle_beta   90.00
_cell.angle_gamma   90.00
#
_symmetry.space_group_name_H-M   'P 1'
#
loop_
_entity.id
_entity.type
_entity.pdbx_description
1 polymer ?
#
loop_
_entity_poly.entity_id
_entity_poly.type
_entity_poly.pdbx_seq_one_letter_code
_entity_poly.pdbx_strand_id
1 'polypeptide(L)'
;MRWKLQLRTGDKAVIALVGGIAVYEKLVRDDEDLISNRVAAYRAHPVGRVLADAVILATALHLSESVPPELDVFHWAMRYVRRRK
;
A
#
# COMPACT_ATOMS: atom_id res chain seq x y z
N MET A 1 -18.97 29.49 -0.85
CA MET A 1 -17.78 29.38 0.02
C MET A 1 -16.86 28.30 -0.55
N ARG A 2 -15.73 28.65 -1.18
CA ARG A 2 -14.78 27.67 -1.74
C ARG A 2 -13.88 27.16 -0.62
N TRP A 3 -14.23 26.01 -0.05
CA TRP A 3 -13.33 25.29 0.84
C TRP A 3 -12.16 24.75 0.00
N LYS A 4 -10.99 25.39 0.08
CA LYS A 4 -9.75 24.82 -0.47
C LYS A 4 -9.29 23.73 0.49
N LEU A 5 -9.60 22.47 0.17
CA LEU A 5 -9.03 21.32 0.86
C LEU A 5 -7.51 21.32 0.66
N GLN A 6 -6.72 21.59 1.70
CA GLN A 6 -5.27 21.51 1.64
C GLN A 6 -4.82 20.07 1.92
N LEU A 7 -4.56 19.32 0.86
CA LEU A 7 -4.04 17.95 0.95
C LEU A 7 -2.63 17.94 1.54
N ARG A 8 -2.41 17.14 2.58
CA ARG A 8 -1.09 16.85 3.15
C ARG A 8 -0.35 15.86 2.26
N THR A 9 0.95 15.71 2.47
CA THR A 9 1.79 14.80 1.66
C THR A 9 1.32 13.35 1.75
N GLY A 10 0.80 12.90 2.91
CA GLY A 10 0.22 11.57 3.08
C GLY A 10 -0.99 11.34 2.18
N ASP A 11 -1.94 12.27 2.17
CA ASP A 11 -3.15 12.19 1.32
C ASP A 11 -2.78 12.07 -0.16
N LYS A 12 -1.80 12.87 -0.61
CA LYS A 12 -1.30 12.83 -1.98
C LYS A 12 -0.69 11.47 -2.33
N ALA A 13 0.04 10.85 -1.39
CA ALA A 13 0.65 9.55 -1.60
C ALA A 13 -0.41 8.44 -1.76
N VAL A 14 -1.47 8.45 -0.93
CA VAL A 14 -2.58 7.50 -1.03
C VAL A 14 -3.32 7.67 -2.36
N ILE A 15 -3.63 8.91 -2.75
CA ILE A 15 -4.30 9.20 -4.02
C ILE A 15 -3.44 8.74 -5.21
N ALA A 16 -2.13 9.01 -5.17
CA ALA A 16 -1.21 8.58 -6.23
C ALA A 16 -1.13 7.05 -6.34
N LEU A 17 -1.14 6.32 -5.22
CA LEU A 17 -1.14 4.86 -5.21
C LEU A 17 -2.40 4.30 -5.89
N VAL A 18 -3.58 4.78 -5.49
CA VAL A 18 -4.86 4.34 -6.07
C VAL A 18 -4.92 4.68 -7.56
N GLY A 19 -4.50 5.89 -7.94
CA GLY A 19 -4.42 6.30 -9.34
C GLY A 19 -3.46 5.43 -10.16
N GLY A 20 -2.30 5.07 -9.60
CA GLY A 20 -1.33 4.19 -10.25
C GLY A 20 -1.89 2.79 -10.51
N ILE A 21 -2.59 2.20 -9.53
CA ILE A 21 -3.27 0.90 -9.69
C ILE A 21 -4.31 0.99 -10.81
N ALA A 22 -5.19 2.00 -10.78
CA ALA A 22 -6.24 2.14 -11.79
C ALA A 22 -5.68 2.37 -13.21
N VAL A 23 -4.60 3.14 -13.33
CA VAL A 23 -3.92 3.36 -14.62
C VAL A 23 -3.26 2.08 -15.13
N TYR A 24 -2.57 1.35 -14.26
CA TYR A 24 -1.95 0.07 -14.63
C TYR A 24 -3.00 -0.93 -15.13
N GLU A 25 -4.05 -1.16 -14.35
CA GLU A 25 -5.16 -2.06 -14.69
C GLU A 25 -5.85 -1.66 -16.01
N LYS A 26 -5.89 -0.35 -16.34
CA LYS A 26 -6.43 0.12 -17.63
C LYS A 26 -5.48 -0.13 -18.81
N LEU A 27 -4.16 -0.10 -18.57
CA LEU A 27 -3.15 -0.15 -19.63
C LEU A 27 -2.65 -1.56 -19.92
N VAL A 28 -2.81 -2.48 -18.97
CA VAL A 28 -2.41 -3.88 -19.15
C VAL A 28 -3.20 -4.50 -20.32
N ARG A 29 -2.49 -5.28 -21.13
CA ARG A 29 -3.06 -5.89 -22.35
C ARG A 29 -3.25 -7.40 -22.23
N ASP A 30 -2.57 -8.00 -21.27
CA ASP A 30 -2.61 -9.42 -20.97
C ASP A 30 -3.30 -9.59 -19.62
N ASP A 31 -4.36 -10.38 -19.59
CA ASP A 31 -5.11 -10.64 -18.37
C ASP A 31 -4.23 -11.36 -17.34
N GLU A 32 -3.22 -12.15 -17.75
CA GLU A 32 -2.29 -12.80 -16.82
C GLU A 32 -1.46 -11.79 -16.00
N ASP A 33 -1.29 -10.58 -16.52
CA ASP A 33 -0.57 -9.48 -15.88
C ASP A 33 -1.46 -8.59 -14.99
N LEU A 34 -2.78 -8.81 -14.96
CA LEU A 34 -3.65 -8.14 -13.99
C LEU A 34 -3.12 -8.36 -12.56
N ILE A 35 -3.20 -7.33 -11.70
CA ILE A 35 -2.61 -7.40 -10.36
C ILE A 35 -3.24 -8.56 -9.56
N SER A 36 -4.55 -8.78 -9.73
CA SER A 36 -5.27 -9.90 -9.10
C SER A 36 -4.68 -11.26 -9.48
N ASN A 37 -4.32 -11.44 -10.75
CA ASN A 37 -3.82 -12.71 -11.28
C ASN A 37 -2.36 -12.93 -10.87
N ARG A 38 -1.53 -11.87 -10.87
CA ARG A 38 -0.17 -11.94 -10.32
C ARG A 38 -0.16 -12.26 -8.83
N VAL A 39 -1.06 -11.65 -8.04
CA VAL A 39 -1.21 -11.97 -6.61
C VAL A 39 -1.65 -13.43 -6.39
N ALA A 40 -2.57 -13.94 -7.20
CA ALA A 40 -2.96 -15.35 -7.17
C ALA A 40 -1.77 -16.28 -7.47
N ALA A 41 -0.95 -15.95 -8.47
CA ALA A 41 0.26 -16.69 -8.81
C ALA A 41 1.28 -16.68 -7.67
N TYR A 42 1.52 -15.55 -6.99
CA TYR A 42 2.42 -15.50 -5.83
C TYR A 42 1.95 -16.40 -4.68
N ARG A 43 0.64 -16.47 -4.45
CA ARG A 43 0.03 -17.29 -3.39
C ARG A 43 0.14 -18.79 -3.62
N ALA A 44 0.46 -19.22 -4.85
CA ALA A 44 0.77 -20.61 -5.17
C ALA A 44 2.10 -21.07 -4.56
N HIS A 45 3.03 -20.13 -4.28
CA HIS A 45 4.30 -20.44 -3.62
C HIS A 45 4.28 -20.07 -2.12
N PRO A 46 4.85 -20.89 -1.23
CA PRO A 46 4.87 -20.62 0.22
C PRO A 46 5.45 -19.24 0.57
N VAL A 47 6.56 -18.86 -0.08
CA VAL A 47 7.21 -17.55 0.14
C VAL A 47 6.35 -16.41 -0.40
N GLY A 48 5.79 -16.56 -1.60
CA GLY A 48 4.94 -15.54 -2.20
C GLY A 48 3.65 -15.29 -1.40
N ARG A 49 3.10 -16.33 -0.76
CA ARG A 49 1.97 -16.20 0.18
C ARG A 49 2.31 -15.31 1.37
N VAL A 50 3.44 -15.57 2.04
CA VAL A 50 3.89 -14.77 3.19
C VAL A 50 4.11 -13.32 2.79
N LEU A 51 4.75 -13.07 1.64
CA LEU A 51 4.99 -11.71 1.15
C LEU A 51 3.67 -10.99 0.82
N ALA A 52 2.75 -11.64 0.11
CA ALA A 52 1.46 -11.06 -0.22
C ALA A 52 0.66 -10.71 1.04
N ASP A 53 0.60 -11.63 2.01
CA ASP A 53 -0.12 -11.41 3.26
C ASP A 53 0.53 -10.29 4.11
N ALA A 54 1.86 -10.22 4.13
CA ALA A 54 2.57 -9.13 4.82
C ALA A 54 2.28 -7.75 4.19
N VAL A 55 2.27 -7.67 2.86
CA VAL A 55 1.92 -6.41 2.14
C VAL A 55 0.46 -6.03 2.43
N ILE A 56 -0.48 -6.96 2.26
CA ILE A 56 -1.91 -6.71 2.50
C ILE A 56 -2.13 -6.26 3.95
N LEU A 57 -1.54 -6.97 4.91
CA LEU A 57 -1.69 -6.64 6.32
C LEU A 57 -1.10 -5.26 6.64
N ALA A 58 0.11 -4.96 6.17
CA ALA A 58 0.73 -3.66 6.40
C ALA A 58 -0.09 -2.52 5.79
N THR A 59 -0.60 -2.69 4.56
CA THR A 59 -1.46 -1.71 3.90
C THR A 59 -2.80 -1.57 4.63
N ALA A 60 -3.45 -2.67 5.02
CA ALA A 60 -4.71 -2.63 5.75
C ALA A 60 -4.57 -1.92 7.11
N LEU A 61 -3.51 -2.21 7.86
CA LEU A 61 -3.24 -1.55 9.15
C LEU A 61 -2.99 -0.05 9.00
N HIS A 62 -2.29 0.38 7.95
CA HIS A 62 -2.07 1.81 7.68
C HIS A 62 -3.35 2.53 7.26
N LEU A 63 -4.21 1.87 6.48
CA LEU A 63 -5.44 2.47 5.96
C LEU A 63 -6.58 2.44 6.98
N SER A 64 -6.58 1.50 7.93
CA SER A 64 -7.65 1.36 8.91
C SER A 64 -7.53 2.32 10.09
N GLU A 65 -6.41 3.06 10.19
CA GLU A 65 -6.04 3.89 11.36
C GLU A 65 -6.14 3.13 12.71
N SER A 66 -6.24 1.80 12.66
CA SER A 66 -6.69 0.99 13.79
C SER A 66 -5.55 0.57 14.71
N VAL A 67 -4.31 0.88 14.33
CA VAL A 67 -3.13 0.59 15.15
C VAL A 67 -2.75 1.86 15.89
N PRO A 68 -2.84 1.87 17.23
CA PRO A 68 -2.28 2.95 18.03
C PRO A 68 -0.82 3.18 17.62
N PRO A 69 -0.35 4.43 17.46
CA PRO A 69 1.02 4.72 17.02
C PRO A 69 2.09 4.04 17.87
N GLU A 70 1.80 3.74 19.13
CA GLU A 70 2.69 3.03 20.04
C GLU A 70 2.90 1.56 19.65
N LEU A 71 1.93 0.95 18.98
CA LEU A 71 1.91 -0.46 18.57
C LEU A 71 2.20 -0.65 17.07
N ASP A 72 2.30 0.44 16.30
CA ASP A 72 2.59 0.39 14.87
C ASP A 72 4.09 0.18 14.60
N VAL A 73 4.52 -1.08 14.67
CA VAL A 73 5.92 -1.50 14.44
C VAL A 73 6.49 -0.93 13.14
N PHE A 74 5.67 -0.76 12.11
CA PHE A 74 6.11 -0.19 10.85
C PHE A 74 6.40 1.30 10.98
N HIS A 75 5.56 2.05 11.69
CA HIS A 75 5.83 3.45 12.02
C HIS A 75 7.14 3.61 12.82
N TRP A 76 7.37 2.72 13.79
CA TRP A 76 8.62 2.69 14.56
C TRP A 76 9.83 2.41 13.67
N ALA A 77 9.76 1.41 12.79
CA ALA A 77 10.83 1.06 11.87
C ALA A 77 11.15 2.24 10.92
N MET A 78 10.13 2.85 10.31
CA MET A 78 10.32 4.00 9.42
C MET A 78 10.84 5.24 10.16
N ARG A 79 10.42 5.45 11.41
CA ARG A 79 10.95 6.52 12.27
C ARG A 79 12.42 6.30 12.58
N TYR A 80 12.84 5.07 12.86
CA TYR A 80 14.25 4.72 13.08
C TYR A 80 15.09 4.98 11.82
N VAL A 81 14.63 4.53 10.65
CA VAL A 81 15.31 4.78 9.36
C VAL A 81 15.46 6.29 9.09
N ARG A 82 14.41 7.10 9.34
CA ARG A 82 14.48 8.56 9.17
C ARG A 82 15.46 9.24 10.12
N ARG A 83 15.61 8.74 11.35
CA ARG A 83 16.53 9.30 12.35
C ARG A 83 18.00 8.92 12.13
N ARG A 84 18.25 7.90 11.30
CA ARG A 84 19.58 7.40 10.93
C ARG A 84 20.11 8.01 9.62
N LYS A 85 19.31 8.83 8.94
CA LYS A 85 19.74 9.74 7.87
C LYS A 85 20.00 11.12 8.46
#